data_AF-A0A2V5LGM3-F1
#
_entry.id   AF-A0A2V5LGM3-F1
#
_cell.length_a   1.000
_cell.length_b   1.000
_cell.length_c   1.000
_cell.angle_alpha   90.00
_cell.angle_beta   90.00
_cell.angle_gamma   90.00
#
_symmetry.space_group_name_H-M   'P 1'
#
loop_
_entity.id
_entity.type
_entity.pdbx_description
1 polymer ?
#
loop_
_entity_poly.entity_id
_entity_poly.type
_entity_poly.pdbx_seq_one_letter_code
_entity_poly.pdbx_strand_id
1 'polypeptide(L)'
;MAAGSWEDQKPNGGEVLAQAVARIPFTKEESELLSGGIPRGHKNLTKATADLVKAGWMAKGRSGWEITEDGLKATVAFKTVDALSAALAEGTPVPADTPLPTKPVAKKPAARKPAATKSAAKTAATTKKTPIKAAPRKTAAKAPAKAAAVEHKDQPASVALAGDFGTILGSLVNWDPNHDRVQMKLDAKRGTWKLTADLPAGKYSYKAVANGSWDENYGAFGLLDGANHEFEHVGGEVTFHYDHATNDVLRE
;
A
#
# COMPACT_ATOMS: atom_id res chain seq x y z
N MET A 1 4.01 -13.63 14.11
CA MET A 1 3.26 -13.07 15.26
C MET A 1 2.13 -12.24 14.68
N ALA A 2 0.90 -12.73 14.81
CA ALA A 2 -0.28 -12.16 14.19
C ALA A 2 -0.56 -10.75 14.73
N ALA A 3 -0.41 -9.74 13.87
CA ALA A 3 -1.03 -8.43 14.10
C ALA A 3 -2.50 -8.54 13.68
N GLY A 4 -3.31 -9.24 14.48
CA GLY A 4 -4.76 -9.25 14.32
C GLY A 4 -5.33 -7.94 14.88
N SER A 5 -5.95 -7.15 14.01
CA SER A 5 -7.02 -6.18 14.29
C SER A 5 -6.90 -5.34 15.58
N TRP A 6 -5.90 -4.47 15.65
CA TRP A 6 -5.86 -3.38 16.64
C TRP A 6 -6.01 -1.99 16.03
N GLU A 7 -6.18 -1.92 14.71
CA GLU A 7 -6.46 -0.69 13.97
C GLU A 7 -7.97 -0.52 13.80
N ASP A 8 -8.47 0.69 14.02
CA ASP A 8 -9.89 1.06 13.80
C ASP A 8 -10.29 0.98 12.31
N GLN A 9 -9.32 0.82 11.42
CA GLN A 9 -9.52 0.77 9.97
C GLN A 9 -9.76 -0.67 9.52
N LYS A 10 -10.87 -0.90 8.80
CA LYS A 10 -11.21 -2.18 8.18
C LYS A 10 -10.72 -2.18 6.73
N PRO A 11 -9.58 -2.82 6.42
CA PRO A 11 -9.05 -2.83 5.06
C PRO A 11 -9.96 -3.60 4.12
N ASN A 12 -9.95 -3.22 2.85
CA ASN A 12 -10.69 -3.97 1.83
C ASN A 12 -9.97 -5.28 1.47
N GLY A 13 -10.65 -6.20 0.80
CA GLY A 13 -10.09 -7.52 0.47
C GLY A 13 -8.85 -7.45 -0.43
N GLY A 14 -8.80 -6.48 -1.36
CA GLY A 14 -7.64 -6.28 -2.23
C GLY A 14 -6.39 -5.89 -1.43
N GLU A 15 -6.53 -4.91 -0.54
CA GLU A 15 -5.44 -4.48 0.36
C GLU A 15 -4.92 -5.62 1.24
N VAL A 16 -5.83 -6.43 1.83
CA VAL A 16 -5.44 -7.56 2.68
C VAL A 16 -4.67 -8.61 1.89
N LEU A 17 -5.17 -8.98 0.70
CA LEU A 17 -4.51 -9.97 -0.15
C LEU A 17 -3.15 -9.46 -0.66
N ALA A 18 -3.09 -8.19 -1.08
CA ALA A 18 -1.85 -7.59 -1.56
C ALA A 18 -0.80 -7.49 -0.44
N GLN A 19 -1.21 -7.12 0.79
CA GLN A 19 -0.31 -7.17 1.95
C GLN A 19 0.14 -8.59 2.31
N ALA A 20 -0.73 -9.60 2.16
CA ALA A 20 -0.36 -10.98 2.40
C ALA A 20 0.73 -11.45 1.42
N VAL A 21 0.56 -11.12 0.12
CA VAL A 21 1.55 -11.41 -0.93
C VAL A 21 2.85 -10.64 -0.73
N ALA A 22 2.79 -9.37 -0.32
CA ALA A 22 3.99 -8.58 -0.02
C ALA A 22 4.79 -9.15 1.16
N ARG A 23 4.11 -9.69 2.18
CA ARG A 23 4.77 -10.31 3.35
C ARG A 23 5.32 -11.69 3.04
N ILE A 24 4.61 -12.48 2.24
CA ILE A 24 4.99 -13.82 1.84
C ILE A 24 4.83 -13.90 0.32
N PRO A 25 5.89 -13.55 -0.44
CA PRO A 25 5.86 -13.63 -1.89
C PRO A 25 5.60 -15.05 -2.36
N PHE A 26 4.83 -15.18 -3.44
CA PHE A 26 4.53 -16.47 -4.06
C PHE A 26 5.82 -17.17 -4.53
N THR A 27 5.84 -18.50 -4.45
CA THR A 27 6.88 -19.27 -5.12
C THR A 27 6.78 -19.11 -6.64
N LYS A 28 7.77 -19.61 -7.38
CA LYS A 28 7.74 -19.56 -8.85
C LYS A 28 6.47 -20.23 -9.40
N GLU A 29 6.12 -21.39 -8.89
CA GLU A 29 4.95 -22.19 -9.29
C GLU A 29 3.63 -21.50 -8.91
N GLU A 30 3.62 -20.80 -7.78
CA GLU A 30 2.46 -20.03 -7.34
C GLU A 30 2.29 -18.72 -8.13
N SER A 31 3.39 -18.17 -8.63
CA SER A 31 3.41 -16.98 -9.49
C SER A 31 3.02 -17.31 -10.94
N GLU A 32 3.01 -18.59 -11.33
CA GLU A 32 2.58 -18.99 -12.66
C GLU A 32 1.11 -18.63 -12.90
N LEU A 33 0.88 -17.94 -14.02
CA LEU A 33 -0.44 -17.51 -14.43
C LEU A 33 -1.25 -18.70 -14.94
N LEU A 34 -2.48 -18.81 -14.43
CA LEU A 34 -3.48 -19.70 -15.00
C LEU A 34 -4.03 -19.12 -16.31
N SER A 35 -4.79 -19.92 -17.06
CA SER A 35 -5.43 -19.51 -18.33
C SER A 35 -6.24 -18.20 -18.25
N GLY A 36 -6.70 -17.81 -17.05
CA GLY A 36 -7.39 -16.54 -16.80
C GLY A 36 -6.49 -15.36 -16.38
N GLY A 37 -5.16 -15.44 -16.51
CA GLY A 37 -4.24 -14.36 -16.13
C GLY A 37 -4.06 -14.13 -14.63
N ILE A 38 -4.64 -15.01 -13.79
CA ILE A 38 -4.53 -14.94 -12.33
C ILE A 38 -3.45 -15.94 -11.86
N PRO A 39 -2.50 -15.53 -11.00
CA PRO A 39 -1.51 -16.43 -10.41
C PRO A 39 -2.19 -17.57 -9.65
N ARG A 40 -1.63 -18.79 -9.74
CA ARG A 40 -2.12 -19.95 -9.01
C ARG A 40 -2.16 -19.71 -7.49
N GLY A 41 -1.13 -19.08 -6.95
CA GLY A 41 -1.02 -18.69 -5.54
C GLY A 41 -2.14 -17.77 -5.10
N HIS A 42 -2.54 -16.80 -5.94
CA HIS A 42 -3.64 -15.90 -5.64
C HIS A 42 -4.99 -16.64 -5.55
N LYS A 43 -5.21 -17.62 -6.43
CA LYS A 43 -6.40 -18.49 -6.35
C LYS A 43 -6.41 -19.33 -5.07
N ASN A 44 -5.26 -19.88 -4.69
CA ASN A 44 -5.11 -20.63 -3.44
C ASN A 44 -5.37 -19.73 -2.22
N LEU A 45 -4.83 -18.51 -2.23
CA LEU A 45 -5.02 -17.52 -1.17
C LEU A 45 -6.49 -17.10 -1.06
N THR A 46 -7.16 -16.83 -2.19
CA THR A 46 -8.59 -16.51 -2.22
C THR A 46 -9.42 -17.68 -1.69
N LYS A 47 -9.09 -18.92 -2.07
CA LYS A 47 -9.76 -20.11 -1.52
C LYS A 47 -9.56 -20.21 0.00
N ALA A 48 -8.33 -20.06 0.49
CA ALA A 48 -8.04 -20.09 1.91
C ALA A 48 -8.81 -19.01 2.69
N THR A 49 -8.98 -17.81 2.12
CA THR A 49 -9.81 -16.76 2.74
C THR A 49 -11.29 -17.14 2.81
N ALA A 50 -11.82 -17.84 1.81
CA ALA A 50 -13.18 -18.35 1.86
C ALA A 50 -13.35 -19.44 2.92
N ASP A 51 -12.35 -20.31 3.09
CA ASP A 51 -12.34 -21.33 4.13
C ASP A 51 -12.30 -20.70 5.54
N LEU A 52 -11.51 -19.64 5.73
CA LEU A 52 -11.49 -18.87 6.99
C LEU A 52 -12.85 -18.20 7.30
N VAL A 53 -13.54 -17.68 6.27
CA VAL A 53 -14.89 -17.12 6.45
C VAL A 53 -15.89 -18.22 6.79
N LYS A 54 -15.81 -19.37 6.14
CA LYS A 54 -16.67 -20.52 6.40
C LYS A 54 -16.48 -21.09 7.80
N ALA A 55 -15.25 -21.10 8.29
CA ALA A 55 -14.92 -21.47 9.67
C ALA A 55 -15.33 -20.42 10.71
N GLY A 56 -15.84 -19.26 10.27
CA GLY A 56 -16.21 -18.15 11.15
C GLY A 56 -15.02 -17.43 11.78
N TRP A 57 -13.80 -17.66 11.29
CA TRP A 57 -12.56 -17.04 11.80
C TRP A 57 -12.31 -15.66 11.19
N MET A 58 -12.96 -15.36 10.08
CA MET A 58 -12.92 -14.06 9.40
C MET A 58 -14.32 -13.67 8.95
N ALA A 59 -14.62 -12.37 8.95
CA ALA A 59 -15.86 -11.83 8.39
C ALA A 59 -15.55 -10.88 7.23
N LYS A 60 -16.32 -11.02 6.14
CA LYS A 60 -16.26 -10.15 4.95
C LYS A 60 -17.48 -9.25 4.94
N GLY A 61 -17.29 -7.97 5.27
CA GLY A 61 -18.33 -6.95 5.27
C GLY A 61 -18.24 -6.00 4.07
N ARG A 62 -19.31 -5.22 3.86
CA ARG A 62 -19.31 -4.09 2.90
C ARG A 62 -18.28 -3.01 3.26
N SER A 63 -17.92 -2.92 4.53
CA SER A 63 -16.97 -1.94 5.06
C SER A 63 -15.54 -2.50 5.23
N GLY A 64 -15.25 -3.71 4.75
CA GLY A 64 -13.92 -4.31 4.84
C GLY A 64 -13.93 -5.71 5.47
N TRP A 65 -12.74 -6.29 5.60
CA TRP A 65 -12.53 -7.60 6.20
C TRP A 65 -12.07 -7.46 7.65
N GLU A 66 -12.52 -8.35 8.52
CA GLU A 66 -12.14 -8.37 9.93
C GLU A 66 -11.92 -9.80 10.44
N ILE A 67 -11.01 -9.96 11.39
CA ILE A 67 -10.81 -11.23 12.10
C ILE A 67 -11.83 -11.29 13.24
N THR A 68 -12.54 -12.41 13.38
CA THR A 68 -13.51 -12.61 14.45
C THR A 68 -12.82 -12.99 15.76
N GLU A 69 -13.55 -12.98 16.88
CA GLU A 69 -13.02 -13.46 18.16
C GLU A 69 -12.53 -14.92 18.08
N ASP A 70 -13.28 -15.78 17.36
CA ASP A 70 -12.89 -17.17 17.16
C ASP A 70 -11.63 -17.29 16.29
N GLY A 71 -11.48 -16.43 15.27
CA GLY A 71 -10.25 -16.36 14.50
C GLY A 71 -9.05 -15.92 15.34
N LEU A 72 -9.24 -14.95 16.24
CA LEU A 72 -8.20 -14.53 17.18
C LEU A 72 -7.81 -15.67 18.13
N LYS A 73 -8.78 -16.39 18.68
CA LYS A 73 -8.51 -17.58 19.51
C LYS A 73 -7.80 -18.68 18.70
N ALA A 74 -8.18 -18.90 17.44
CA ALA A 74 -7.54 -19.89 16.57
C ALA A 74 -6.03 -19.60 16.41
N THR A 75 -5.61 -18.32 16.32
CA THR A 75 -4.19 -17.97 16.25
C THR A 75 -3.39 -18.31 17.51
N VAL A 76 -4.08 -18.46 18.66
CA VAL A 76 -3.47 -18.86 19.94
C VAL A 76 -3.51 -20.37 20.13
N ALA A 77 -4.63 -21.01 19.76
CA ALA A 77 -4.83 -22.45 19.84
C ALA A 77 -3.90 -23.21 18.88
N PHE A 78 -3.76 -22.72 17.64
CA PHE A 78 -2.98 -23.37 16.59
C PHE A 78 -1.72 -22.55 16.27
N LYS A 79 -0.64 -22.83 17.00
CA LYS A 79 0.61 -22.04 16.96
C LYS A 79 1.48 -22.30 15.73
N THR A 80 1.22 -23.39 15.00
CA THR A 80 1.98 -23.80 13.81
C THR A 80 1.10 -23.74 12.58
N VAL A 81 1.70 -23.44 11.41
CA VAL A 81 0.98 -23.40 10.13
C VAL A 81 0.27 -24.73 9.85
N ASP A 82 0.91 -25.86 10.14
CA ASP A 82 0.32 -27.18 9.91
C ASP A 82 -0.91 -27.43 10.79
N ALA A 83 -0.81 -27.15 12.10
CA ALA A 83 -1.95 -27.28 13.01
C ALA A 83 -3.11 -26.34 12.65
N LEU A 84 -2.82 -25.11 12.22
CA LEU A 84 -3.85 -24.16 11.79
C LEU A 84 -4.54 -24.65 10.51
N SER A 85 -3.76 -25.16 9.56
CA SER A 85 -4.26 -25.67 8.29
C SER A 85 -5.07 -26.96 8.47
N ALA A 86 -4.60 -27.86 9.34
CA ALA A 86 -5.32 -29.08 9.70
C ALA A 86 -6.66 -28.75 10.39
N ALA A 87 -6.65 -27.85 11.37
CA ALA A 87 -7.86 -27.42 12.06
C ALA A 87 -8.88 -26.77 11.09
N LEU A 88 -8.41 -25.98 10.14
CA LEU A 88 -9.25 -25.37 9.11
C LEU A 88 -9.84 -26.42 8.16
N ALA A 89 -9.05 -27.44 7.79
CA ALA A 89 -9.47 -28.53 6.91
C ALA A 89 -10.45 -29.52 7.58
N GLU A 90 -10.23 -29.82 8.85
CA GLU A 90 -11.06 -30.73 9.66
C GLU A 90 -12.30 -30.05 10.25
N GLY A 91 -12.36 -28.72 10.21
CA GLY A 91 -13.42 -27.94 10.84
C GLY A 91 -13.39 -28.03 12.37
N THR A 92 -12.19 -28.22 12.95
CA THR A 92 -12.03 -28.36 14.40
C THR A 92 -12.48 -27.07 15.09
N PRO A 93 -13.48 -27.10 15.97
CA PRO A 93 -13.91 -25.91 16.69
C PRO A 93 -12.78 -25.42 17.58
N VAL A 94 -12.61 -24.10 17.65
CA VAL A 94 -11.62 -23.50 18.54
C VAL A 94 -12.03 -23.81 19.99
N PRO A 95 -11.15 -24.39 20.82
CA PRO A 95 -11.51 -24.74 22.19
C PRO A 95 -12.01 -23.51 22.95
N ALA A 96 -13.17 -23.62 23.60
CA ALA A 96 -13.86 -22.50 24.25
C ALA A 96 -13.02 -21.82 25.34
N ASP A 97 -12.11 -22.57 25.98
CA ASP A 97 -11.19 -22.09 27.03
C ASP A 97 -9.92 -21.41 26.48
N THR A 98 -9.82 -21.21 25.16
CA THR A 98 -8.66 -20.53 24.57
C THR A 98 -8.69 -19.04 24.90
N PRO A 99 -7.67 -18.50 25.60
CA PRO A 99 -7.64 -17.08 25.92
C PRO A 99 -7.47 -16.26 24.64
N LEU A 100 -8.14 -15.10 24.57
CA LEU A 100 -7.93 -14.13 23.51
C LEU A 100 -6.45 -13.69 23.49
N PRO A 101 -5.84 -13.50 22.31
CA PRO A 101 -4.48 -12.98 22.23
C PRO A 101 -4.43 -11.62 22.92
N THR A 102 -3.46 -11.46 23.82
CA THR A 102 -3.22 -10.16 24.46
C THR A 102 -2.78 -9.17 23.39
N LYS A 103 -3.39 -7.97 23.39
CA LYS A 103 -2.95 -6.85 22.55
C LYS A 103 -1.45 -6.72 22.67
N PRO A 104 -0.68 -6.71 21.57
CA PRO A 104 0.72 -6.34 21.63
C PRO A 104 0.77 -4.96 22.28
N VAL A 105 1.19 -4.90 23.55
CA VAL A 105 1.52 -3.62 24.18
C VAL A 105 2.64 -3.07 23.31
N ALA A 106 2.35 -1.99 22.59
CA ALA A 106 3.34 -1.24 21.87
C ALA A 106 4.50 -1.04 22.85
N LYS A 107 5.66 -1.66 22.57
CA LYS A 107 6.86 -1.40 23.36
C LYS A 107 7.11 0.09 23.22
N LYS A 108 6.75 0.85 24.26
CA LYS A 108 7.13 2.24 24.44
C LYS A 108 8.61 2.32 24.10
N PRO A 109 9.04 3.17 23.15
CA PRO A 109 10.46 3.31 22.86
C PRO A 109 11.13 3.61 24.19
N ALA A 110 12.08 2.76 24.59
CA ALA A 110 12.85 2.98 25.79
C ALA A 110 13.44 4.39 25.67
N ALA A 111 13.05 5.24 26.62
CA ALA A 111 13.47 6.64 26.65
C ALA A 111 15.00 6.69 26.55
N ARG A 112 15.51 7.22 25.43
CA ARG A 112 16.91 7.55 25.31
C ARG A 112 17.20 8.61 26.38
N LYS A 113 18.00 8.18 27.35
CA LYS A 113 18.64 8.99 28.40
C LYS A 113 19.24 10.26 27.77
N PRO A 114 19.03 11.47 28.33
CA PRO A 114 19.64 12.67 27.79
C PRO A 114 21.15 12.59 27.95
N ALA A 115 21.88 12.68 26.84
CA ALA A 115 23.33 12.80 26.87
C ALA A 115 23.71 14.16 27.48
N ALA A 116 24.64 14.09 28.43
CA ALA A 116 25.08 15.18 29.27
C ALA A 116 25.60 16.39 28.47
N THR A 117 25.14 17.56 28.91
CA THR A 117 25.73 18.87 28.71
C THR A 117 27.20 18.87 29.14
N LYS A 118 28.11 19.21 28.22
CA LYS A 118 29.43 19.78 28.56
C LYS A 118 29.38 21.28 28.29
N SER A 119 29.53 22.04 29.37
CA SER A 119 29.72 23.48 29.39
C SER A 119 31.19 23.81 29.68
N ALA A 120 31.55 25.08 29.47
CA ALA A 120 32.81 25.79 29.73
C ALA A 120 33.88 25.69 28.61
N ALA A 121 34.56 26.75 28.16
CA ALA A 121 34.58 28.18 28.49
C ALA A 121 35.28 28.90 27.30
N LYS A 122 34.75 30.01 26.77
CA LYS A 122 35.06 31.43 27.10
C LYS A 122 36.49 31.89 26.70
N THR A 123 36.57 32.71 25.65
CA THR A 123 37.42 33.93 25.63
C THR A 123 36.86 34.96 24.65
N ALA A 124 36.85 36.21 25.09
CA ALA A 124 36.25 37.38 24.47
C ALA A 124 37.31 38.31 23.85
N ALA A 125 36.87 39.17 22.91
CA ALA A 125 37.32 40.56 22.63
C ALA A 125 37.20 40.87 21.11
N THR A 126 36.14 41.53 20.62
CA THR A 126 36.00 42.98 20.31
C THR A 126 37.05 43.59 19.36
N THR A 127 36.65 44.01 18.14
CA THR A 127 36.43 45.44 17.75
C THR A 127 36.18 45.65 16.23
N LYS A 128 35.02 46.29 15.94
CA LYS A 128 34.74 47.43 15.03
C LYS A 128 35.20 47.50 13.54
N LYS A 129 34.17 47.80 12.71
CA LYS A 129 34.04 48.77 11.57
C LYS A 129 33.89 48.23 10.13
N THR A 130 32.64 48.37 9.67
CA THR A 130 32.01 48.61 8.34
C THR A 130 32.74 49.60 7.39
N PRO A 131 32.29 49.90 6.12
CA PRO A 131 31.00 49.60 5.43
C PRO A 131 31.04 49.34 3.86
N ILE A 132 29.83 49.26 3.25
CA ILE A 132 29.40 49.62 1.85
C ILE A 132 29.57 48.49 0.78
N LYS A 133 28.57 48.05 -0.03
CA LYS A 133 27.59 48.78 -0.86
C LYS A 133 26.33 47.96 -1.24
N ALA A 134 25.20 48.68 -1.35
CA ALA A 134 23.83 48.27 -1.72
C ALA A 134 23.67 47.92 -3.23
N ALA A 135 22.96 46.85 -3.62
CA ALA A 135 21.53 46.73 -4.02
C ALA A 135 21.33 46.68 -5.57
N PRO A 136 20.19 46.20 -6.15
CA PRO A 136 18.92 45.84 -5.51
C PRO A 136 18.23 44.50 -5.93
N ARG A 137 17.48 44.05 -4.93
CA ARG A 137 16.25 43.22 -4.87
C ARG A 137 15.27 43.32 -6.06
N LYS A 138 14.81 42.16 -6.57
CA LYS A 138 13.46 41.99 -7.11
C LYS A 138 12.66 41.02 -6.23
N THR A 139 11.41 41.39 -6.02
CA THR A 139 10.41 40.86 -5.10
C THR A 139 9.73 39.59 -5.64
N ALA A 140 9.53 38.58 -4.79
CA ALA A 140 8.47 37.59 -4.97
C ALA A 140 7.94 37.15 -3.60
N ALA A 141 6.62 36.99 -3.55
CA ALA A 141 5.76 36.93 -2.39
C ALA A 141 5.98 35.71 -1.47
N LYS A 142 5.61 35.91 -0.20
CA LYS A 142 5.52 34.91 0.86
C LYS A 142 4.13 34.29 0.86
N ALA A 143 4.03 32.97 0.72
CA ALA A 143 2.87 32.12 1.02
C ALA A 143 3.38 30.68 1.31
N PRO A 144 2.68 29.85 2.10
CA PRO A 144 3.12 29.52 3.45
C PRO A 144 3.65 28.08 3.64
N ALA A 145 4.35 27.94 4.77
CA ALA A 145 4.69 26.75 5.54
C ALA A 145 4.29 25.37 4.99
N LYS A 146 5.33 24.65 4.57
CA LYS A 146 5.51 23.19 4.65
C LYS A 146 4.62 22.56 5.74
N ALA A 147 3.52 21.93 5.32
CA ALA A 147 2.88 20.91 6.13
C ALA A 147 3.88 19.76 6.28
N ALA A 148 4.06 19.30 7.52
CA ALA A 148 4.98 18.23 7.87
C ALA A 148 4.69 17.00 7.01
N ALA A 149 5.61 16.71 6.09
CA ALA A 149 5.63 15.46 5.36
C ALA A 149 5.87 14.35 6.38
N VAL A 150 4.91 13.44 6.47
CA VAL A 150 5.20 12.09 6.93
C VAL A 150 6.20 11.55 5.91
N GLU A 151 7.44 11.27 6.31
CA GLU A 151 8.41 10.63 5.42
C GLU A 151 7.92 9.21 5.10
N HIS A 152 7.22 9.06 3.97
CA HIS A 152 7.18 7.79 3.26
C HIS A 152 8.53 7.64 2.56
N LYS A 153 9.47 6.94 3.21
CA LYS A 153 10.87 6.99 2.81
C LYS A 153 11.21 6.28 1.50
N ASP A 154 10.28 5.54 0.92
CA ASP A 154 10.45 4.89 -0.39
C ASP A 154 9.17 5.13 -1.21
N GLN A 155 9.13 6.21 -1.98
CA GLN A 155 8.10 6.46 -3.00
C GLN A 155 8.83 6.75 -4.32
N PRO A 156 8.35 6.23 -5.46
CA PRO A 156 8.95 6.54 -6.75
C PRO A 156 8.80 8.03 -7.07
N ALA A 157 9.61 8.53 -8.00
CA ALA A 157 9.54 9.93 -8.41
C ALA A 157 8.22 10.25 -9.13
N SER A 158 7.68 9.26 -9.84
CA SER A 158 6.40 9.32 -10.54
C SER A 158 5.78 7.94 -10.66
N VAL A 159 4.45 7.91 -10.81
CA VAL A 159 3.70 6.71 -11.19
C VAL A 159 2.73 7.11 -12.30
N ALA A 160 2.77 6.36 -13.40
CA ALA A 160 1.84 6.51 -14.51
C ALA A 160 0.94 5.28 -14.62
N LEU A 161 -0.34 5.50 -14.96
CA LEU A 161 -1.27 4.42 -15.24
C LEU A 161 -1.39 4.23 -16.76
N ALA A 162 -0.52 3.41 -17.33
CA ALA A 162 -0.47 3.15 -18.76
C ALA A 162 -1.49 2.08 -19.14
N GLY A 163 -2.35 2.35 -20.12
CA GLY A 163 -3.38 1.41 -20.57
C GLY A 163 -4.10 1.82 -21.84
N ASP A 164 -5.15 1.07 -22.18
CA ASP A 164 -5.94 1.24 -23.42
C ASP A 164 -6.81 2.50 -23.47
N PHE A 165 -6.90 3.21 -22.34
CA PHE A 165 -7.61 4.49 -22.25
C PHE A 165 -6.70 5.70 -22.51
N GLY A 166 -5.40 5.51 -22.79
CA GLY A 166 -4.47 6.62 -23.01
C GLY A 166 -4.95 7.60 -24.07
N THR A 167 -5.40 7.10 -25.22
CA THR A 167 -5.97 7.91 -26.32
C THR A 167 -7.28 8.59 -25.95
N ILE A 168 -8.13 7.95 -25.15
CA ILE A 168 -9.37 8.53 -24.62
C ILE A 168 -9.04 9.73 -23.72
N LEU A 169 -7.97 9.62 -22.93
CA LEU A 169 -7.46 10.69 -22.09
C LEU A 169 -6.64 11.74 -22.87
N GLY A 170 -6.47 11.60 -24.18
CA GLY A 170 -5.82 12.59 -25.05
C GLY A 170 -4.35 12.32 -25.38
N SER A 171 -3.82 11.14 -25.05
CA SER A 171 -2.52 10.70 -25.56
C SER A 171 -2.59 10.42 -27.06
N LEU A 172 -1.44 10.51 -27.76
CA LEU A 172 -1.33 10.12 -29.17
C LEU A 172 -1.42 8.60 -29.35
N VAL A 173 -0.95 7.84 -28.36
CA VAL A 173 -0.94 6.38 -28.36
C VAL A 173 -1.38 5.83 -27.00
N ASN A 174 -1.99 4.65 -27.00
CA ASN A 174 -2.22 3.88 -25.78
C ASN A 174 -0.88 3.39 -25.23
N TRP A 175 -0.85 3.06 -23.93
CA TRP A 175 0.35 2.55 -23.26
C TRP A 175 1.55 3.52 -23.24
N ASP A 176 1.31 4.83 -23.29
CA ASP A 176 2.34 5.85 -23.08
C ASP A 176 2.40 6.28 -21.60
N PRO A 177 3.42 5.86 -20.83
CA PRO A 177 3.56 6.25 -19.43
C PRO A 177 4.07 7.68 -19.26
N ASN A 178 4.45 8.40 -20.32
CA ASN A 178 4.97 9.77 -20.22
C ASN A 178 3.90 10.84 -20.41
N HIS A 179 2.66 10.46 -20.73
CA HIS A 179 1.60 11.41 -20.96
C HIS A 179 1.06 12.01 -19.65
N ASP A 180 0.87 13.34 -19.61
CA ASP A 180 0.48 14.06 -18.39
C ASP A 180 -0.85 13.59 -17.80
N ARG A 181 -1.82 13.18 -18.65
CA ARG A 181 -3.16 12.75 -18.18
C ARG A 181 -3.17 11.36 -17.55
N VAL A 182 -2.11 10.56 -17.74
CA VAL A 182 -1.99 9.25 -17.07
C VAL A 182 -1.11 9.29 -15.83
N GLN A 183 -0.48 10.44 -15.53
CA GLN A 183 0.31 10.61 -14.32
C GLN A 183 -0.61 10.61 -13.09
N MET A 184 -0.31 9.73 -12.15
CA MET A 184 -0.97 9.69 -10.85
C MET A 184 -0.39 10.79 -9.94
N LYS A 185 -1.20 11.25 -8.99
CA LYS A 185 -0.79 12.24 -7.98
C LYS A 185 -0.61 11.56 -6.64
N LEU A 186 0.55 11.77 -6.00
CA LEU A 186 0.80 11.26 -4.65
C LEU A 186 -0.11 11.94 -3.63
N ASP A 187 -0.95 11.16 -2.96
CA ASP A 187 -1.63 11.55 -1.72
C ASP A 187 -0.69 11.28 -0.54
N ALA A 188 0.08 12.30 -0.16
CA ALA A 188 1.06 12.20 0.92
C ALA A 188 0.46 11.89 2.32
N LYS A 189 -0.87 11.98 2.49
CA LYS A 189 -1.53 11.58 3.74
C LYS A 189 -1.81 10.09 3.79
N ARG A 190 -2.15 9.50 2.63
CA ARG A 190 -2.46 8.06 2.50
C ARG A 190 -1.24 7.24 2.09
N GLY A 191 -0.21 7.86 1.54
CA GLY A 191 0.97 7.17 0.99
C GLY A 191 0.69 6.46 -0.34
N THR A 192 -0.43 6.77 -0.99
CA THR A 192 -0.86 6.15 -2.25
C THR A 192 -0.94 7.19 -3.36
N TRP A 193 -0.76 6.73 -4.60
CA TRP A 193 -0.91 7.54 -5.80
C TRP A 193 -2.35 7.43 -6.30
N LYS A 194 -2.92 8.55 -6.75
CA LYS A 194 -4.32 8.64 -7.19
C LYS A 194 -4.42 9.19 -8.61
N LEU A 195 -5.25 8.57 -9.43
CA LEU A 195 -5.69 9.11 -10.73
C LEU A 195 -7.20 8.97 -10.85
N THR A 196 -7.89 10.05 -11.19
CA THR A 196 -9.33 10.03 -11.48
C THR A 196 -9.51 10.33 -12.97
N ALA A 197 -10.28 9.50 -13.65
CA ALA A 197 -10.49 9.56 -15.09
C ALA A 197 -11.97 9.34 -15.42
N ASP A 198 -12.49 10.10 -16.38
CA ASP A 198 -13.81 9.86 -16.96
C ASP A 198 -13.65 8.98 -18.20
N LEU A 199 -14.17 7.75 -18.15
CA LEU A 199 -13.99 6.74 -19.18
C LEU A 199 -15.35 6.29 -19.71
N PRO A 200 -15.52 6.06 -21.02
CA PRO A 200 -16.74 5.47 -21.56
C PRO A 200 -16.87 4.00 -21.17
N ALA A 201 -18.07 3.44 -21.36
CA ALA A 201 -18.31 2.01 -21.15
C ALA A 201 -17.42 1.17 -22.07
N GLY A 202 -16.78 0.13 -21.55
CA GLY A 202 -15.84 -0.68 -22.31
C GLY A 202 -14.98 -1.59 -21.47
N LYS A 203 -14.08 -2.31 -22.12
CA LYS A 203 -13.05 -3.13 -21.48
C LYS A 203 -11.70 -2.47 -21.68
N TYR A 204 -10.92 -2.40 -20.62
CA TYR A 204 -9.63 -1.73 -20.57
C TYR A 204 -8.60 -2.63 -19.90
N SER A 205 -7.40 -2.63 -20.45
CA SER A 205 -6.22 -3.20 -19.80
C SER A 205 -5.26 -2.07 -19.39
N TYR A 206 -4.61 -2.21 -18.23
CA TYR A 206 -3.62 -1.23 -17.75
C TYR A 206 -2.55 -1.81 -16.80
N LYS A 207 -1.50 -1.02 -16.56
CA LYS A 207 -0.42 -1.27 -15.61
C LYS A 207 0.01 0.03 -14.92
N ALA A 208 0.58 -0.10 -13.72
CA ALA A 208 1.32 0.98 -13.08
C ALA A 208 2.77 0.97 -13.55
N VAL A 209 3.29 2.12 -13.95
CA VAL A 209 4.68 2.30 -14.41
C VAL A 209 5.35 3.31 -13.49
N ALA A 210 6.38 2.88 -12.76
CA ALA A 210 7.12 3.73 -11.86
C ALA A 210 8.24 4.46 -12.61
N ASN A 211 8.55 5.68 -12.18
CA ASN A 211 9.69 6.47 -12.66
C ASN A 211 9.70 6.74 -14.19
N GLY A 212 8.55 6.61 -14.87
CA GLY A 212 8.41 6.87 -16.31
C GLY A 212 9.11 5.87 -17.23
N SER A 213 9.59 4.73 -16.69
CA SER A 213 10.24 3.67 -17.47
C SER A 213 9.53 2.34 -17.27
N TRP A 214 9.48 1.53 -18.32
CA TRP A 214 8.97 0.16 -18.27
C TRP A 214 9.87 -0.81 -17.48
N ASP A 215 11.08 -0.39 -17.09
CA ASP A 215 11.98 -1.20 -16.24
C ASP A 215 11.34 -1.57 -14.89
N GLU A 216 10.43 -0.72 -14.38
CA GLU A 216 9.70 -0.95 -13.14
C GLU A 216 8.20 -0.75 -13.40
N ASN A 217 7.51 -1.84 -13.74
CA ASN A 217 6.07 -1.84 -13.97
C ASN A 217 5.39 -2.95 -13.20
N TYR A 218 4.19 -2.65 -12.73
CA TYR A 218 3.37 -3.56 -11.94
C TYR A 218 2.04 -3.81 -12.64
N GLY A 219 1.82 -5.10 -12.89
CA GLY A 219 0.58 -5.63 -13.40
C GLY A 219 -0.36 -6.07 -12.28
N ALA A 220 -1.38 -6.84 -12.66
CA ALA A 220 -2.34 -7.44 -11.76
C ALA A 220 -1.66 -8.09 -10.56
N PHE A 221 -2.18 -7.81 -9.37
CA PHE A 221 -1.69 -8.33 -8.09
C PHE A 221 -0.32 -7.80 -7.68
N GLY A 222 0.09 -6.64 -8.21
CA GLY A 222 1.36 -5.98 -7.89
C GLY A 222 2.61 -6.72 -8.32
N LEU A 223 2.50 -7.62 -9.30
CA LEU A 223 3.63 -8.39 -9.83
C LEU A 223 4.47 -7.51 -10.78
N LEU A 224 5.78 -7.48 -10.53
CA LEU A 224 6.76 -6.89 -11.46
C LEU A 224 6.68 -7.63 -12.80
N ASP A 225 6.54 -6.88 -13.89
CA ASP A 225 6.31 -7.42 -15.24
C ASP A 225 5.09 -8.35 -15.33
N GLY A 226 4.15 -8.25 -14.38
CA GLY A 226 2.98 -9.12 -14.28
C GLY A 226 1.99 -8.97 -15.44
N ALA A 227 0.93 -9.78 -15.41
CA ALA A 227 -0.19 -9.65 -16.35
C ALA A 227 -0.85 -8.26 -16.25
N ASN A 228 -1.53 -7.79 -17.28
CA ASN A 228 -2.25 -6.53 -17.21
C ASN A 228 -3.43 -6.61 -16.21
N HIS A 229 -3.79 -5.48 -15.60
CA HIS A 229 -5.08 -5.37 -14.92
C HIS A 229 -6.18 -5.29 -15.96
N GLU A 230 -7.17 -6.18 -15.87
CA GLU A 230 -8.37 -6.17 -16.69
C GLU A 230 -9.51 -5.44 -15.98
N PHE A 231 -10.20 -4.57 -16.71
CA PHE A 231 -11.26 -3.72 -16.18
C PHE A 231 -12.41 -3.56 -17.18
N GLU A 232 -13.59 -4.05 -16.80
CA GLU A 232 -14.85 -3.75 -17.50
C GLU A 232 -15.56 -2.60 -16.80
N HIS A 233 -15.82 -1.54 -17.55
CA HIS A 233 -16.40 -0.29 -17.07
C HIS A 233 -17.77 -0.05 -17.69
N VAL A 234 -18.69 0.48 -16.88
CA VAL A 234 -20.05 0.84 -17.33
C VAL A 234 -20.13 2.27 -17.88
N GLY A 235 -19.03 3.04 -17.77
CA GLY A 235 -18.96 4.43 -18.17
C GLY A 235 -19.08 5.39 -16.99
N GLY A 236 -18.43 6.55 -17.11
CA GLY A 236 -18.38 7.61 -16.10
C GLY A 236 -17.02 7.71 -15.40
N GLU A 237 -17.00 8.43 -14.29
CA GLU A 237 -15.80 8.66 -13.49
C GLU A 237 -15.37 7.38 -12.76
N VAL A 238 -14.07 7.08 -12.82
CA VAL A 238 -13.41 6.01 -12.06
C VAL A 238 -12.16 6.57 -11.37
N THR A 239 -11.91 6.13 -10.13
CA THR A 239 -10.70 6.49 -9.40
C THR A 239 -9.79 5.30 -9.20
N PHE A 240 -8.54 5.44 -9.61
CA PHE A 240 -7.46 4.47 -9.42
C PHE A 240 -6.55 4.90 -8.27
N HIS A 241 -6.13 3.92 -7.48
CA HIS A 241 -5.23 4.05 -6.34
C HIS A 241 -4.08 3.05 -6.49
N TYR A 242 -2.85 3.55 -6.58
CA TYR A 242 -1.64 2.72 -6.55
C TYR A 242 -0.95 2.85 -5.20
N ASP A 243 -0.66 1.72 -4.57
CA ASP A 243 0.10 1.65 -3.32
C ASP A 243 1.48 1.07 -3.59
N HIS A 244 2.53 1.87 -3.40
CA HIS A 244 3.90 1.41 -3.61
C HIS A 244 4.36 0.39 -2.57
N ALA A 245 3.70 0.30 -1.42
CA ALA A 245 4.02 -0.73 -0.43
C ALA A 245 3.58 -2.13 -0.87
N THR A 246 2.52 -2.22 -1.69
CA THR A 246 2.00 -3.48 -2.23
C THR A 246 2.26 -3.67 -3.72
N ASN A 247 2.72 -2.61 -4.39
CA ASN A 247 2.89 -2.50 -5.82
C ASN A 247 1.61 -2.69 -6.65
N ASP A 248 0.43 -2.68 -6.02
CA ASP A 248 -0.83 -3.03 -6.68
C ASP A 248 -1.70 -1.79 -6.97
N VAL A 249 -2.58 -1.94 -7.96
CA VAL A 249 -3.57 -0.91 -8.32
C VAL A 249 -4.98 -1.34 -7.93
N LEU A 250 -5.61 -0.55 -7.07
CA LEU A 250 -7.01 -0.68 -6.68
C LEU A 250 -7.85 0.40 -7.38
N ARG A 251 -9.15 0.15 -7.49
CA ARG A 251 -10.12 1.06 -8.12
C ARG A 251 -11.39 1.17 -7.29
N GLU A 252 -11.96 2.37 -7.25
CA GLU A 252 -13.22 2.72 -6.59
C GLU A 252 -14.22 3.32 -7.59
#